data_AF-F4L4K2-F1
#
_entry.id   AF-F4L4K2-F1
#
_cell.length_a   1.000
_cell.length_b   1.000
_cell.length_c   1.000
_cell.angle_alpha   90.00
_cell.angle_beta   90.00
_cell.angle_gamma   90.00
#
_symmetry.space_group_name_H-M   'P 1'
#
loop_
_entity.id
_entity.type
_entity.pdbx_description
1 polymer ?
#
loop_
_entity_poly.entity_id
_entity_poly.type
_entity_poly.pdbx_seq_one_letter_code
_entity_poly.pdbx_strand_id
1 'polypeptide(L)'
;MTKSGYSSPDDTAYFLVHSSPIVYQKIPFIHFFFHRTPKNISLHLFVKIGECVDLKQIKWYISTQNIQDMSSKVIQQRLYDSLSLPFKFVVLIWLIHFAQSILHLSLGSWGIYPRESFGLPGIITAPLIHADFPHLLSNTPPLFVLSAMVLFFYRSVAMSSITLIYLLTGAAVWTFGRPVFHIGASGVIYGLAAFVFFNGIFRRNLKSIALALIVGFYYGSMVYGIFPGQEGVSWESHLLGAVVGVFASFVYKNAIEKDEHRQIPSWENDPDYNQEKFFLDRDAFLKTKAERERETRDNGWFR
;
A
#
# COMPACT_ATOMS: atom_id res chain seq x y z
N MET A 1 -0.28 -21.88 -78.35
CA MET A 1 -1.72 -22.07 -78.64
C MET A 1 -2.41 -22.52 -77.36
N THR A 2 -3.61 -21.98 -77.14
CA THR A 2 -4.69 -22.38 -76.20
C THR A 2 -4.56 -22.15 -74.68
N LYS A 3 -5.43 -21.22 -74.23
CA LYS A 3 -6.02 -20.84 -72.93
C LYS A 3 -6.36 -22.06 -72.03
N SER A 4 -6.52 -21.96 -70.70
CA SER A 4 -7.44 -21.08 -69.95
C SER A 4 -7.23 -21.21 -68.42
N GLY A 5 -7.69 -20.24 -67.62
CA GLY A 5 -7.93 -20.48 -66.19
C GLY A 5 -7.94 -19.26 -65.27
N TYR A 6 -9.05 -18.53 -65.27
CA TYR A 6 -9.66 -17.72 -64.20
C TYR A 6 -8.85 -17.09 -63.04
N SER A 7 -9.09 -15.79 -62.90
CA SER A 7 -8.74 -14.84 -61.84
C SER A 7 -9.47 -15.06 -60.50
N SER A 8 -8.77 -14.81 -59.39
CA SER A 8 -9.33 -14.12 -58.21
C SER A 8 -8.20 -13.48 -57.37
N PRO A 9 -8.35 -12.22 -56.91
CA PRO A 9 -7.41 -11.55 -56.04
C PRO A 9 -7.73 -11.87 -54.58
N ASP A 10 -6.71 -12.04 -53.73
CA ASP A 10 -6.74 -11.75 -52.28
C ASP A 10 -5.35 -12.03 -51.70
N ASP A 11 -4.44 -11.08 -51.88
CA ASP A 11 -3.18 -11.03 -51.14
C ASP A 11 -3.47 -10.52 -49.72
N THR A 12 -3.48 -11.42 -48.74
CA THR A 12 -3.23 -11.04 -47.34
C THR A 12 -2.16 -11.96 -46.76
N ALA A 13 -0.98 -11.36 -46.55
CA ALA A 13 0.22 -12.01 -46.03
C ALA A 13 0.05 -12.44 -44.56
N TYR A 14 0.42 -13.69 -44.26
CA TYR A 14 0.59 -14.19 -42.90
C TYR A 14 2.05 -14.05 -42.47
N PHE A 15 2.32 -13.26 -41.43
CA PHE A 15 3.59 -13.30 -40.71
C PHE A 15 3.51 -14.39 -39.63
N LEU A 16 4.29 -15.46 -39.80
CA LEU A 16 4.52 -16.50 -38.78
C LEU A 16 5.74 -16.12 -37.93
N VAL A 17 5.54 -15.89 -36.63
CA VAL A 17 6.62 -15.87 -35.64
C VAL A 17 6.61 -17.20 -34.89
N HIS A 18 7.65 -18.00 -35.09
CA HIS A 18 7.89 -19.26 -34.36
C HIS A 18 8.38 -18.97 -32.93
N SER A 19 7.74 -19.61 -31.94
CA SER A 19 8.32 -19.83 -30.62
C SER A 19 7.91 -21.22 -30.09
N SER A 20 8.87 -21.86 -29.42
CA SER A 20 9.03 -23.29 -29.09
C SER A 20 7.91 -23.95 -28.23
N PRO A 21 7.87 -25.29 -28.12
CA PRO A 21 6.67 -26.03 -27.74
C PRO A 21 6.53 -26.14 -26.21
N ILE A 22 5.50 -25.50 -25.66
CA ILE A 22 5.03 -25.74 -24.29
C ILE A 22 3.62 -26.33 -24.39
N VAL A 23 3.54 -27.62 -24.05
CA VAL A 23 2.37 -28.40 -23.60
C VAL A 23 1.01 -27.95 -24.16
N TYR A 24 0.55 -28.64 -25.21
CA TYR A 24 -0.84 -28.57 -25.68
C TYR A 24 -1.80 -29.07 -24.59
N GLN A 25 -2.41 -28.15 -23.86
CA GLN A 25 -3.76 -28.35 -23.34
C GLN A 25 -4.70 -27.78 -24.40
N LYS A 26 -5.57 -28.62 -24.99
CA LYS A 26 -6.56 -28.18 -25.99
C LYS A 26 -7.44 -27.09 -25.38
N ILE A 27 -7.16 -25.83 -25.71
CA ILE A 27 -8.06 -24.71 -25.47
C ILE A 27 -8.95 -24.62 -26.73
N PRO A 28 -10.28 -24.57 -26.62
CA PRO A 28 -11.13 -24.36 -27.79
C PRO A 28 -10.80 -23.01 -28.43
N PHE A 29 -10.71 -22.96 -29.76
CA PHE A 29 -10.45 -21.74 -30.53
C PHE A 29 -11.46 -20.64 -30.14
N ILE A 30 -11.00 -19.63 -29.40
CA ILE A 30 -11.78 -18.43 -29.10
C ILE A 30 -11.69 -17.51 -30.32
N HIS A 31 -12.77 -17.42 -31.10
CA HIS A 31 -12.90 -16.41 -32.13
C HIS A 31 -13.45 -15.12 -31.52
N PHE A 32 -12.67 -14.05 -31.56
CA PHE A 32 -13.14 -12.71 -31.22
C PHE A 32 -13.74 -12.07 -32.48
N PHE A 33 -15.03 -11.75 -32.45
CA PHE A 33 -15.67 -10.91 -33.46
C PHE A 33 -15.86 -9.50 -32.93
N PHE A 34 -15.28 -8.53 -33.62
CA PHE A 34 -15.49 -7.12 -33.36
C PHE A 34 -16.64 -6.62 -34.22
N HIS A 35 -17.78 -6.26 -33.62
CA HIS A 35 -18.80 -5.50 -34.31
C HIS A 35 -18.68 -4.02 -33.95
N ARG A 36 -18.26 -3.20 -34.92
CA ARG A 36 -18.15 -1.75 -34.75
C ARG A 36 -19.47 -1.09 -35.15
N THR A 37 -20.04 -0.30 -34.27
CA THR A 37 -21.04 0.73 -34.64
C THR A 37 -20.49 2.10 -34.24
N PRO A 38 -20.90 3.21 -34.88
CA PRO A 38 -20.21 4.50 -34.75
C PRO A 38 -20.24 5.13 -33.34
N LYS A 39 -20.93 4.55 -32.34
CA LYS A 39 -21.02 5.10 -30.98
C LYS A 39 -20.67 4.15 -29.84
N ASN A 40 -20.33 2.87 -30.08
CA ASN A 40 -19.86 1.97 -29.02
C ASN A 40 -19.11 0.75 -29.58
N ILE A 41 -18.15 0.23 -28.80
CA ILE A 41 -17.53 -1.08 -29.00
C ILE A 41 -18.12 -2.01 -27.95
N SER A 42 -18.89 -3.01 -28.37
CA SER A 42 -19.39 -4.07 -27.48
C SER A 42 -18.73 -5.39 -27.85
N LEU A 43 -18.10 -6.03 -26.87
CA LEU A 43 -17.47 -7.33 -27.01
C LEU A 43 -18.52 -8.43 -26.73
N HIS A 44 -18.89 -9.21 -27.74
CA HIS A 44 -19.75 -10.38 -27.56
C HIS A 44 -18.91 -11.66 -27.67
N LEU A 45 -18.82 -12.41 -26.57
CA LEU A 45 -18.17 -13.72 -26.52
C LEU A 45 -19.16 -14.80 -26.95
N PHE A 46 -19.01 -15.37 -28.13
CA PHE A 46 -19.72 -16.59 -28.54
C PHE A 46 -18.75 -17.78 -28.49
N VAL A 47 -18.87 -18.59 -27.46
CA VAL A 47 -18.17 -19.89 -27.37
C VAL A 47 -18.96 -20.87 -28.22
N LYS A 48 -18.36 -21.39 -29.30
CA LYS A 48 -18.95 -22.48 -30.09
C LYS A 48 -18.93 -23.73 -29.20
N ILE A 49 -20.09 -24.08 -28.63
CA ILE A 49 -20.24 -25.19 -27.68
C ILE A 49 -20.10 -26.51 -28.47
N GLY A 50 -18.87 -27.00 -28.57
CA GLY A 50 -18.54 -28.32 -29.12
C GLY A 50 -17.84 -29.25 -28.13
N GLU A 51 -17.39 -28.73 -26.98
CA GLU A 51 -16.81 -29.52 -25.90
C GLU A 51 -17.42 -29.07 -24.56
N CYS A 52 -17.76 -30.03 -23.70
CA CYS A 52 -18.35 -29.78 -22.39
C CYS A 52 -17.38 -28.94 -21.53
N VAL A 53 -17.59 -27.61 -21.49
CA VAL A 53 -16.90 -26.75 -20.53
C VAL A 53 -17.47 -27.08 -19.15
N ASP A 54 -16.62 -27.59 -18.26
CA ASP A 54 -17.02 -27.92 -16.89
C ASP A 54 -17.59 -26.67 -16.20
N LEU A 55 -18.84 -26.75 -15.75
CA LEU A 55 -19.52 -25.70 -15.00
C LEU A 55 -18.72 -25.24 -13.78
N LYS A 56 -17.85 -26.10 -13.22
CA LYS A 56 -16.90 -25.73 -12.15
C LYS A 56 -15.84 -24.72 -12.63
N GLN A 57 -15.31 -24.85 -13.84
CA GLN A 57 -14.35 -23.89 -14.40
C GLN A 57 -15.00 -22.51 -14.61
N ILE A 58 -16.24 -22.47 -15.12
CA ILE A 58 -16.98 -21.21 -15.31
C ILE A 58 -17.28 -20.55 -13.96
N LYS A 59 -17.76 -21.31 -12.97
CA LYS A 59 -18.00 -20.81 -11.61
C LYS A 59 -16.72 -20.30 -10.96
N TRP A 60 -15.61 -21.02 -11.13
CA TRP A 60 -14.31 -20.59 -10.63
C TRP A 60 -13.88 -19.27 -11.28
N TYR A 61 -13.92 -19.17 -12.62
CA TYR A 61 -13.54 -17.94 -13.33
C TYR A 61 -14.40 -16.73 -12.93
N ILE A 62 -15.73 -16.89 -12.85
CA ILE A 62 -16.64 -15.83 -12.41
C ILE A 62 -16.34 -15.44 -10.96
N SER A 63 -16.11 -16.42 -10.08
CA SER A 63 -15.73 -16.15 -8.68
C SER A 63 -14.43 -15.35 -8.59
N THR A 64 -13.41 -15.71 -9.39
CA THR A 64 -12.12 -15.01 -9.41
C THR A 64 -12.26 -13.58 -9.92
N GLN A 65 -13.06 -13.35 -10.97
CA GLN A 65 -13.38 -12.02 -11.49
C GLN A 65 -14.10 -11.16 -10.45
N ASN A 66 -15.08 -11.73 -9.73
CA ASN A 66 -15.82 -11.02 -8.69
C ASN A 66 -14.92 -10.65 -7.49
N ILE A 67 -13.97 -11.52 -7.13
CA ILE A 67 -12.97 -11.25 -6.09
C ILE A 67 -12.01 -10.13 -6.53
N GLN A 68 -11.56 -10.13 -7.79
CA GLN A 68 -10.70 -9.07 -8.32
C GLN A 68 -11.43 -7.71 -8.37
N ASP A 69 -12.68 -7.67 -8.83
CA ASP A 69 -13.49 -6.45 -8.83
C ASP A 69 -13.72 -5.93 -7.40
N MET A 70 -14.11 -6.81 -6.47
CA MET A 70 -14.29 -6.45 -5.06
C MET A 70 -12.99 -5.92 -4.43
N SER A 71 -11.86 -6.57 -4.68
CA SER A 71 -10.53 -6.14 -4.20
C SER A 71 -10.16 -4.76 -4.77
N SER A 72 -10.39 -4.54 -6.06
CA SER A 72 -10.11 -3.27 -6.72
C SER A 72 -10.93 -2.11 -6.14
N LYS A 73 -12.22 -2.33 -5.85
CA LYS A 73 -13.11 -1.34 -5.22
C LYS A 73 -12.69 -1.04 -3.79
N VAL A 74 -12.30 -2.05 -3.01
CA VAL A 74 -11.80 -1.85 -1.64
C VAL A 74 -10.51 -1.04 -1.63
N ILE A 75 -9.58 -1.30 -2.55
CA ILE A 75 -8.32 -0.54 -2.66
C ILE A 75 -8.61 0.90 -3.11
N GLN A 76 -9.49 1.11 -4.09
CA GLN A 76 -9.89 2.44 -4.55
C GLN A 76 -10.51 3.25 -3.41
N GLN A 77 -11.42 2.66 -2.63
CA GLN A 77 -12.01 3.33 -1.47
C GLN A 77 -10.94 3.66 -0.42
N ARG A 78 -10.03 2.73 -0.13
CA ARG A 78 -8.92 2.95 0.80
C ARG A 78 -8.03 4.12 0.34
N LEU A 79 -7.71 4.20 -0.95
CA LEU A 79 -6.96 5.30 -1.53
C LEU A 79 -7.71 6.62 -1.38
N TYR A 80 -8.99 6.66 -1.75
CA TYR A 80 -9.81 7.86 -1.64
C TYR A 80 -9.86 8.37 -0.20
N ASP A 81 -10.17 7.50 0.76
CA ASP A 81 -10.27 7.88 2.18
C ASP A 81 -8.93 8.44 2.69
N SER A 82 -7.82 7.78 2.33
CA SER A 82 -6.46 8.16 2.78
C SER A 82 -5.95 9.45 2.16
N LEU A 83 -6.41 9.80 0.96
CA LEU A 83 -6.03 11.05 0.28
C LEU A 83 -6.98 12.20 0.63
N SER A 84 -8.26 11.91 0.89
CA SER A 84 -9.29 12.93 1.11
C SER A 84 -9.06 13.76 2.38
N LEU A 85 -8.67 13.12 3.49
CA LEU A 85 -8.47 13.81 4.75
C LEU A 85 -7.24 14.74 4.72
N PRO A 86 -6.04 14.30 4.30
CA PRO A 86 -4.88 15.18 4.13
C PRO A 86 -5.15 16.30 3.11
N PHE A 87 -5.87 16.01 2.02
CA PHE A 87 -6.23 17.03 1.03
C PHE A 87 -7.08 18.14 1.66
N LYS A 88 -8.16 17.78 2.38
CA LYS A 88 -9.01 18.75 3.08
C LYS A 88 -8.23 19.57 4.10
N PHE A 89 -7.31 18.93 4.83
CA PHE A 89 -6.47 19.61 5.80
C PHE A 89 -5.50 20.60 5.15
N VAL A 90 -4.83 20.21 4.06
CA VAL A 90 -3.98 21.12 3.27
C VAL A 90 -4.81 22.29 2.73
N VAL A 91 -5.98 22.03 2.13
CA VAL A 91 -6.87 23.09 1.64
C VAL A 91 -7.25 24.06 2.76
N LEU A 92 -7.57 23.57 3.96
CA LEU A 92 -7.86 24.41 5.12
C LEU A 92 -6.68 25.33 5.45
N ILE A 93 -5.45 24.80 5.52
CA ILE A 93 -4.25 25.60 5.80
C ILE A 93 -4.06 26.68 4.72
N TRP A 94 -4.23 26.33 3.44
CA TRP A 94 -4.13 27.28 2.34
C TRP A 94 -5.20 28.37 2.43
N LEU A 95 -6.44 28.04 2.75
CA LEU A 95 -7.51 29.01 2.96
C LEU A 95 -7.19 29.98 4.10
N ILE A 96 -6.67 29.47 5.21
CA ILE A 96 -6.24 30.30 6.36
C ILE A 96 -5.11 31.23 5.93
N HIS A 97 -4.11 30.74 5.19
CA HIS A 97 -2.99 31.58 4.73
C HIS A 97 -3.41 32.63 3.69
N PHE A 98 -4.33 32.29 2.79
CA PHE A 98 -4.91 33.26 1.86
C PHE A 98 -5.72 34.33 2.59
N ALA A 99 -6.56 33.95 3.56
CA ALA A 99 -7.30 34.89 4.38
C ALA A 99 -6.34 35.81 5.16
N GLN A 100 -5.28 35.25 5.75
CA GLN A 100 -4.23 36.02 6.42
C GLN A 100 -3.62 37.08 5.49
N SER A 101 -3.32 36.69 4.25
CA SER A 101 -2.65 37.54 3.27
C SER A 101 -3.55 38.65 2.72
N ILE A 102 -4.80 38.32 2.38
CA ILE A 102 -5.78 39.26 1.80
C ILE A 102 -6.27 40.27 2.84
N LEU A 103 -6.50 39.80 4.07
CA LEU A 103 -7.04 40.62 5.15
C LEU A 103 -5.94 41.27 6.02
N HIS A 104 -4.67 41.08 5.67
CA HIS A 104 -3.50 41.58 6.42
C HIS A 104 -3.53 41.21 7.92
N LEU A 105 -3.95 39.98 8.25
CA LEU A 105 -4.07 39.52 9.63
C LEU A 105 -2.73 39.09 10.20
N SER A 106 -2.49 39.36 11.48
CA SER A 106 -1.31 38.93 12.23
C SER A 106 -1.57 37.65 13.04
N LEU A 107 -1.81 36.52 12.35
CA LEU A 107 -2.13 35.25 13.01
C LEU A 107 -0.94 34.61 13.73
N GLY A 108 0.29 35.10 13.56
CA GLY A 108 1.48 34.54 14.24
C GLY A 108 1.37 34.50 15.77
N SER A 109 0.60 35.43 16.36
CA SER A 109 0.29 35.48 17.79
C SER A 109 -0.57 34.30 18.29
N TRP A 110 -1.22 33.58 17.38
CA TRP A 110 -1.95 32.33 17.65
C TRP A 110 -1.05 31.09 17.52
N GLY A 111 0.27 31.28 17.43
CA GLY A 111 1.26 30.21 17.55
C GLY A 111 1.43 29.72 18.99
N ILE A 112 2.28 28.71 19.17
CA ILE A 112 2.67 28.24 20.49
C ILE A 112 3.68 29.23 21.07
N TYR A 113 3.33 29.86 22.19
CA TYR A 113 4.30 30.58 23.02
C TYR A 113 4.63 29.71 24.25
N PRO A 114 5.87 29.21 24.39
CA PRO A 114 6.19 28.25 25.44
C PRO A 114 6.05 28.80 26.86
N ARG A 115 5.51 27.96 27.75
CA ARG A 115 5.32 28.17 29.19
C ARG A 115 4.39 29.31 29.60
N GLU A 116 3.68 29.90 28.65
CA GLU A 116 2.69 30.95 28.91
C GLU A 116 1.27 30.46 28.63
N SER A 117 0.31 30.82 29.48
CA SER A 117 -1.08 30.38 29.36
C SER A 117 -1.76 30.87 28.08
N PHE A 118 -1.45 32.08 27.63
CA PHE A 118 -1.95 32.63 26.37
C PHE A 118 -1.42 31.91 25.13
N GLY A 119 -0.31 31.16 25.26
CA GLY A 119 0.28 30.36 24.19
C GLY A 119 -0.33 28.95 24.03
N LEU A 120 -1.18 28.51 24.97
CA LEU A 120 -1.82 27.19 24.94
C LEU A 120 -2.74 26.96 23.73
N PRO A 121 -3.56 27.93 23.27
CA PRO A 121 -4.35 27.75 22.05
C PRO A 121 -3.49 27.35 20.84
N GLY A 122 -2.23 27.81 20.82
CA GLY A 122 -1.22 27.46 19.84
C GLY A 122 -1.02 25.95 19.66
N ILE A 123 -1.24 25.12 20.68
CA ILE A 123 -1.15 23.66 20.56
C ILE A 123 -2.08 23.15 19.46
N ILE A 124 -3.24 23.80 19.30
CA ILE A 124 -4.23 23.46 18.28
C ILE A 124 -3.98 24.28 17.01
N THR A 125 -3.72 25.58 17.12
CA THR A 125 -3.74 26.50 15.98
C THR A 125 -2.41 26.63 15.24
N ALA A 126 -1.26 26.41 15.90
CA ALA A 126 0.05 26.65 15.31
C ALA A 126 0.30 25.86 14.02
N PRO A 127 -0.09 24.57 13.88
CA PRO A 127 0.09 23.83 12.63
C PRO A 127 -0.68 24.41 11.44
N LEU A 128 -1.69 25.25 11.69
CA LEU A 128 -2.52 25.87 10.65
C LEU A 128 -1.95 27.19 10.13
N ILE A 129 -1.02 27.80 10.86
CA ILE A 129 -0.53 29.16 10.62
C ILE A 129 0.88 29.08 10.04
N HIS A 130 1.14 29.83 8.97
CA HIS A 130 2.45 29.87 8.31
C HIS A 130 2.88 31.32 8.09
N ALA A 131 4.18 31.58 8.26
CA ALA A 131 4.77 32.92 8.20
C ALA A 131 4.70 33.53 6.80
N ASP A 132 4.97 32.72 5.77
CA ASP A 132 5.08 33.13 4.38
C ASP A 132 4.78 31.96 3.43
N PHE A 133 4.69 32.26 2.14
CA PHE A 133 4.42 31.27 1.09
C PHE A 133 5.50 30.20 0.98
N PRO A 134 6.82 30.50 0.98
CA PRO A 134 7.87 29.48 1.04
C PRO A 134 7.73 28.49 2.21
N HIS A 135 7.40 28.99 3.40
CA HIS A 135 7.17 28.17 4.58
C HIS A 135 5.94 27.26 4.39
N LEU A 136 4.82 27.79 3.86
CA LEU A 136 3.63 26.98 3.54
C LEU A 136 3.91 25.91 2.46
N LEU A 137 4.62 26.29 1.39
CA LEU A 137 4.94 25.41 0.26
C LEU A 137 5.87 24.28 0.67
N SER A 138 6.88 24.55 1.50
CA SER A 138 7.79 23.51 1.99
C SER A 138 7.11 22.49 2.91
N ASN A 139 6.04 22.89 3.61
CA ASN A 139 5.25 22.01 4.48
C ASN A 139 4.19 21.21 3.73
N THR A 140 3.65 21.74 2.63
CA THR A 140 2.49 21.16 1.93
C THR A 140 2.74 19.74 1.40
N PRO A 141 3.77 19.46 0.58
CA PRO A 141 4.01 18.10 0.07
C PRO A 141 4.28 17.07 1.18
N PRO A 142 5.22 17.29 2.13
CA PRO A 142 5.51 16.28 3.14
C PRO A 142 4.32 16.07 4.10
N LEU A 143 3.57 17.12 4.46
CA LEU A 143 2.36 16.97 5.26
C LEU A 143 1.33 16.08 4.56
N PHE A 144 1.06 16.34 3.27
CA PHE A 144 0.11 15.57 2.48
C PHE A 144 0.54 14.10 2.36
N VAL A 145 1.76 13.87 1.89
CA VAL A 145 2.28 12.53 1.59
C VAL A 145 2.39 11.69 2.85
N LEU A 146 3.00 12.21 3.92
CA LEU A 146 3.20 11.44 5.15
C LEU A 146 1.86 11.13 5.84
N SER A 147 0.92 12.08 5.87
CA SER A 147 -0.42 11.83 6.42
C SER A 147 -1.17 10.77 5.61
N ALA A 148 -1.12 10.87 4.27
CA ALA A 148 -1.72 9.88 3.39
C ALA A 148 -1.08 8.49 3.55
N MET A 149 0.24 8.41 3.70
CA MET A 149 0.96 7.17 3.98
C MET A 149 0.51 6.56 5.31
N VAL A 150 0.37 7.36 6.37
CA VAL A 150 -0.10 6.87 7.67
C VAL A 150 -1.53 6.34 7.59
N LEU A 151 -2.44 7.10 6.98
CA LEU A 151 -3.85 6.70 6.80
C LEU A 151 -3.99 5.46 5.92
N PHE A 152 -3.17 5.35 4.88
CA PHE A 152 -3.23 4.22 3.96
C PHE A 152 -2.61 2.97 4.57
N PHE A 153 -1.39 3.03 5.09
CA PHE A 153 -0.62 1.84 5.49
C PHE A 153 -0.82 1.41 6.95
N TYR A 154 -1.14 2.34 7.87
CA TYR A 154 -1.26 2.08 9.31
C TYR A 154 -2.68 2.36 9.84
N ARG A 155 -3.70 1.91 9.10
CA ARG A 155 -5.11 2.29 9.28
C ARG A 155 -5.64 2.06 10.70
N SER A 156 -5.25 0.98 11.35
CA SER A 156 -5.71 0.64 12.71
C SER A 156 -5.32 1.69 13.76
N VAL A 157 -4.20 2.38 13.53
CA VAL A 157 -3.64 3.37 14.48
C VAL A 157 -3.58 4.77 13.92
N ALA A 158 -3.86 4.97 12.63
CA ALA A 158 -3.59 6.21 11.90
C ALA A 158 -4.15 7.46 12.59
N MET A 159 -5.44 7.47 12.92
CA MET A 159 -6.07 8.63 13.56
C MET A 159 -5.51 8.86 14.97
N SER A 160 -5.37 7.81 15.75
CA SER A 160 -4.83 7.89 17.12
C SER A 160 -3.37 8.35 17.14
N SER A 161 -2.55 7.89 16.18
CA SER A 161 -1.15 8.32 16.04
C SER A 161 -1.04 9.76 15.54
N ILE A 162 -1.85 10.16 14.55
CA ILE A 162 -1.85 11.54 14.03
C ILE A 162 -2.28 12.51 15.13
N THR A 163 -3.37 12.21 15.85
CA THR A 163 -3.84 13.05 16.97
C THR A 163 -2.82 13.12 18.10
N LEU A 164 -2.20 12.00 18.46
CA LEU A 164 -1.13 11.96 19.46
C LEU A 164 0.06 12.83 19.03
N ILE A 165 0.54 12.66 17.79
CA ILE A 165 1.65 13.44 17.25
C ILE A 165 1.29 14.93 17.23
N TYR A 166 0.11 15.28 16.75
CA TYR A 166 -0.35 16.66 16.66
C TYR A 166 -0.34 17.36 18.03
N LEU A 167 -1.07 16.78 18.99
CA LEU A 167 -1.28 17.42 20.30
C LEU A 167 -0.03 17.32 21.18
N LEU A 168 0.64 16.17 21.21
CA LEU A 168 1.78 15.97 22.09
C LEU A 168 3.01 16.73 21.60
N THR A 169 3.17 16.92 20.28
CA THR A 169 4.21 17.83 19.76
C THR A 169 3.95 19.25 20.23
N GLY A 170 2.72 19.75 20.11
CA GLY A 170 2.37 21.08 20.58
C GLY A 170 2.60 21.25 22.09
N ALA A 171 2.19 20.28 22.90
CA ALA A 171 2.41 20.28 24.34
C ALA A 171 3.90 20.21 24.72
N ALA A 172 4.69 19.40 24.01
CA ALA A 172 6.13 19.31 24.20
C ALA A 172 6.81 20.64 23.87
N VAL A 173 6.46 21.26 22.74
CA VAL A 173 6.99 22.58 22.35
C VAL A 173 6.58 23.65 23.37
N TRP A 174 5.34 23.63 23.84
CA TRP A 174 4.90 24.57 24.87
C TRP A 174 5.71 24.41 26.17
N THR A 175 6.11 23.19 26.52
CA THR A 175 6.85 22.91 27.76
C THR A 175 8.34 23.27 27.63
N PHE A 176 8.97 22.83 26.54
CA PHE A 176 10.43 22.82 26.40
C PHE A 176 10.98 23.83 25.39
N GLY A 177 10.13 24.47 24.58
CA GLY A 177 10.53 25.41 23.54
C GLY A 177 11.12 26.72 24.09
N ARG A 178 11.78 27.48 23.22
CA ARG A 178 12.30 28.83 23.52
C ARG A 178 11.15 29.86 23.58
N PRO A 179 11.27 30.98 24.31
CA PRO A 179 10.17 31.94 24.49
C PRO A 179 9.91 32.82 23.25
N VAL A 180 9.55 32.18 22.13
CA VAL A 180 9.12 32.81 20.87
C VAL A 180 7.85 32.12 20.37
N PHE A 181 7.13 32.75 19.43
CA PHE A 181 6.02 32.08 18.77
C PHE A 181 6.52 31.01 17.80
N HIS A 182 6.08 29.78 18.00
CA HIS A 182 6.28 28.66 17.09
C HIS A 182 5.01 28.46 16.26
N ILE A 183 5.14 28.52 14.93
CA ILE A 183 4.06 28.32 13.95
C ILE A 183 4.51 27.37 12.84
N GLY A 184 3.56 26.81 12.12
CA GLY A 184 3.78 25.91 10.99
C GLY A 184 3.50 24.45 11.34
N ALA A 185 3.14 23.68 10.32
CA ALA A 185 2.82 22.25 10.47
C ALA A 185 4.06 21.38 10.71
N SER A 186 5.26 21.93 10.61
CA SER A 186 6.49 21.16 10.50
C SER A 186 6.72 20.22 11.67
N GLY A 187 6.41 20.61 12.92
CA GLY A 187 6.50 19.69 14.06
C GLY A 187 5.69 18.40 13.87
N VAL A 188 4.48 18.51 13.31
CA VAL A 188 3.65 17.35 12.96
C VAL A 188 4.31 16.53 11.86
N ILE A 189 4.87 17.18 10.84
CA ILE A 189 5.55 16.52 9.71
C ILE A 189 6.76 15.70 10.20
N TYR A 190 7.59 16.27 11.07
CA TYR A 190 8.72 15.56 11.68
C TYR A 190 8.25 14.37 12.52
N GLY A 191 7.15 14.52 13.26
CA GLY A 191 6.55 13.42 14.01
C GLY A 191 6.00 12.31 13.11
N LEU A 192 5.34 12.64 12.01
CA LEU A 192 4.85 11.65 11.04
C LEU A 192 6.00 10.93 10.34
N ALA A 193 7.05 11.66 9.92
CA ALA A 193 8.23 11.08 9.30
C ALA A 193 8.93 10.10 10.27
N ALA A 194 9.17 10.52 11.51
CA ALA A 194 9.75 9.67 12.54
C ALA A 194 8.85 8.46 12.84
N PHE A 195 7.53 8.64 12.93
CA PHE A 195 6.59 7.55 13.16
C PHE A 195 6.67 6.48 12.07
N VAL A 196 6.66 6.86 10.80
CA VAL A 196 6.74 5.89 9.69
C VAL A 196 8.10 5.20 9.67
N PHE A 197 9.20 5.95 9.83
CA PHE A 197 10.56 5.41 9.81
C PHE A 197 10.78 4.40 10.94
N PHE A 198 10.41 4.75 12.18
CA PHE A 198 10.61 3.87 13.32
C PHE A 198 9.64 2.69 13.37
N ASN A 199 8.47 2.77 12.71
CA ASN A 199 7.61 1.59 12.53
C ASN A 199 8.31 0.52 11.68
N GLY A 200 9.15 0.90 10.70
CA GLY A 200 9.99 -0.06 9.99
C GLY A 200 10.96 -0.82 10.91
N ILE A 201 11.51 -0.12 11.89
CA ILE A 201 12.45 -0.68 12.87
C ILE A 201 11.72 -1.55 13.92
N PHE A 202 10.58 -1.09 14.44
CA PHE A 202 9.88 -1.75 15.54
C PHE A 202 8.97 -2.88 15.07
N ARG A 203 8.22 -2.73 13.98
CA ARG A 203 7.29 -3.77 13.47
C ARG A 203 8.01 -4.87 12.72
N ARG A 204 9.17 -4.58 12.13
CA ARG A 204 10.05 -5.54 11.43
C ARG A 204 9.35 -6.38 10.34
N ASN A 205 8.30 -5.83 9.74
CA ASN A 205 7.64 -6.45 8.59
C ASN A 205 8.10 -5.77 7.29
N LEU A 206 8.03 -6.49 6.16
CA LEU A 206 8.58 -6.00 4.89
C LEU A 206 7.95 -4.69 4.42
N LYS A 207 6.64 -4.52 4.66
CA LYS A 207 5.89 -3.30 4.31
C LYS A 207 6.43 -2.09 5.07
N SER A 208 6.52 -2.16 6.40
CA SER A 208 7.03 -1.08 7.24
C SER A 208 8.50 -0.79 6.96
N ILE A 209 9.32 -1.80 6.67
CA ILE A 209 10.72 -1.60 6.28
C ILE A 209 10.81 -0.84 4.95
N ALA A 210 10.05 -1.25 3.93
CA ALA A 210 10.03 -0.55 2.65
C ALA A 210 9.58 0.91 2.80
N LEU A 211 8.55 1.17 3.60
CA LEU A 211 8.09 2.52 3.91
C LEU A 211 9.15 3.35 4.63
N ALA A 212 9.86 2.77 5.60
CA ALA A 212 10.96 3.45 6.30
C ALA A 212 12.09 3.82 5.34
N LEU A 213 12.44 2.95 4.38
CA LEU A 213 13.44 3.25 3.36
C LEU A 213 12.99 4.39 2.42
N ILE A 214 11.73 4.37 1.98
CA ILE A 214 11.15 5.44 1.15
C ILE A 214 11.21 6.78 1.91
N VAL A 215 10.74 6.80 3.17
CA VAL A 215 10.76 8.03 3.98
C VAL A 215 12.19 8.48 4.24
N GLY A 216 13.10 7.57 4.60
CA GLY A 216 14.50 7.89 4.82
C GLY A 216 15.19 8.45 3.57
N PHE A 217 14.85 7.96 2.38
CA PHE A 217 15.40 8.45 1.13
C PHE A 217 14.87 9.84 0.75
N TYR A 218 13.54 10.03 0.73
CA TYR A 218 12.92 11.29 0.29
C TYR A 218 13.01 12.40 1.33
N TYR A 219 13.00 12.04 2.62
CA TYR A 219 12.92 12.99 3.74
C TYR A 219 14.13 12.94 4.67
N GLY A 220 15.19 12.19 4.34
CA GLY A 220 16.40 12.09 5.16
C GLY A 220 17.09 13.44 5.42
N SER A 221 16.99 14.38 4.47
CA SER A 221 17.51 15.75 4.64
C SER A 221 16.82 16.53 5.77
N MET A 222 15.62 16.14 6.19
CA MET A 222 14.92 16.76 7.32
C MET A 222 15.72 16.68 8.61
N VAL A 223 16.61 15.69 8.78
CA VAL A 223 17.46 15.57 9.97
C VAL A 223 18.24 16.87 10.25
N TYR A 224 18.66 17.59 9.20
CA TYR A 224 19.37 18.87 9.37
C TYR A 224 18.51 19.98 9.99
N GLY A 225 17.20 19.95 9.79
CA GLY A 225 16.28 20.96 10.34
C GLY A 225 16.02 20.80 11.85
N ILE A 226 16.50 19.72 12.47
CA ILE A 226 16.43 19.52 13.93
C ILE A 226 17.52 20.33 14.65
N PHE A 227 18.60 20.68 13.97
CA PHE A 227 19.69 21.41 14.59
C PHE A 227 19.39 22.91 14.71
N PRO A 228 19.82 23.56 15.81
CA PRO A 228 19.73 25.00 15.95
C PRO A 228 20.62 25.73 14.94
N GLY A 229 20.30 26.99 14.63
CA GLY A 229 21.18 27.88 13.86
C GLY A 229 20.57 28.53 12.62
N GLN A 230 19.31 28.23 12.30
CA GLN A 230 18.58 28.90 11.22
C GLN A 230 17.54 29.86 11.81
N GLU A 231 17.70 31.16 11.52
CA GLU A 231 16.72 32.16 11.92
C GLU A 231 15.35 31.89 11.27
N GLY A 232 14.27 32.17 12.00
CA GLY A 232 12.91 31.91 11.55
C GLY A 232 12.48 30.43 11.56
N VAL A 233 13.40 29.49 11.83
CA VAL A 233 13.09 28.05 11.86
C VAL A 233 12.78 27.57 13.27
N SER A 234 11.65 26.88 13.41
CA SER A 234 11.20 26.26 14.65
C SER A 234 11.85 24.89 14.89
N TRP A 235 13.17 24.85 15.05
CA TRP A 235 13.91 23.60 15.22
C TRP A 235 13.47 22.80 16.46
N GLU A 236 12.99 23.45 17.52
CA GLU A 236 12.42 22.77 18.69
C GLU A 236 11.15 22.01 18.33
N SER A 237 10.29 22.58 17.47
CA SER A 237 9.13 21.87 16.94
C SER A 237 9.54 20.66 16.10
N HIS A 238 10.63 20.77 15.33
CA HIS A 238 11.15 19.66 14.54
C HIS A 238 11.68 18.54 15.43
N LEU A 239 12.54 18.87 16.41
CA LEU A 239 13.12 17.92 17.34
C LEU A 239 12.05 17.22 18.16
N LEU A 240 11.20 18.00 18.84
CA LEU A 240 10.19 17.46 19.75
C LEU A 240 9.12 16.71 18.97
N GLY A 241 8.77 17.17 17.77
CA GLY A 241 7.92 16.43 16.85
C GLY A 241 8.50 15.06 16.50
N ALA A 242 9.78 14.99 16.10
CA ALA A 242 10.45 13.73 15.81
C ALA A 242 10.45 12.80 17.03
N VAL A 243 10.80 13.29 18.23
CA VAL A 243 10.77 12.51 19.48
C VAL A 243 9.38 11.95 19.75
N VAL A 244 8.33 12.77 19.60
CA VAL A 244 6.95 12.35 19.75
C VAL A 244 6.57 11.30 18.71
N GLY A 245 7.04 11.41 17.47
CA GLY A 245 6.86 10.41 16.43
C GLY A 245 7.49 9.05 16.77
N VAL A 246 8.72 9.05 17.28
CA VAL A 246 9.38 7.83 17.79
C VAL A 246 8.57 7.21 18.94
N PHE A 247 8.15 8.05 19.89
CA PHE A 247 7.32 7.61 21.00
C PHE A 247 5.99 6.99 20.53
N ALA A 248 5.28 7.65 19.62
CA ALA A 248 4.05 7.14 19.04
C ALA A 248 4.28 5.79 18.33
N SER A 249 5.38 5.65 17.58
CA SER A 249 5.71 4.39 16.92
C SER A 249 5.97 3.27 17.92
N PHE A 250 6.66 3.57 19.02
CA PHE A 250 6.87 2.60 20.09
C PHE A 250 5.56 2.16 20.76
N VAL A 251 4.65 3.09 21.04
CA VAL A 251 3.34 2.80 21.64
C VAL A 251 2.49 1.91 20.73
N TYR A 252 2.47 2.18 19.43
CA TYR A 252 1.61 1.48 18.47
C TYR A 252 2.28 0.31 17.73
N LYS A 253 3.48 -0.12 18.15
CA LYS A 253 4.24 -1.18 17.47
C LYS A 253 3.54 -2.54 17.45
N ASN A 254 2.67 -2.82 18.42
CA ASN A 254 1.97 -4.10 18.56
C ASN A 254 0.62 -4.14 17.82
N ALA A 255 0.18 -3.02 17.23
CA ALA A 255 -1.08 -2.96 16.48
C ALA A 255 -0.88 -3.52 15.07
N ILE A 256 -1.22 -4.78 14.86
CA ILE A 256 -1.05 -5.50 13.59
C ILE A 256 -2.19 -5.13 12.64
N GLU A 257 -1.86 -4.77 11.39
CA GLU A 257 -2.89 -4.54 10.37
C GLU A 257 -3.47 -5.85 9.85
N LYS A 258 -4.72 -5.83 9.37
CA LYS A 258 -5.40 -7.05 8.89
C LYS A 258 -4.65 -7.76 7.76
N ASP A 259 -3.95 -6.99 6.93
CA ASP A 259 -3.13 -7.47 5.81
C ASP A 259 -1.69 -7.84 6.21
N GLU A 260 -1.34 -7.73 7.50
CA GLU A 260 -0.07 -8.18 8.09
C GLU A 260 -0.20 -9.53 8.82
N HIS A 261 -1.41 -10.03 9.03
CA HIS A 261 -1.60 -11.38 9.57
C HIS A 261 -1.06 -12.42 8.57
N ARG A 262 -0.07 -13.21 9.01
CA ARG A 262 0.39 -14.40 8.29
C ARG A 262 -0.81 -15.33 8.12
N GLN A 263 -1.30 -15.49 6.89
CA GLN A 263 -2.24 -16.57 6.59
C GLN A 263 -1.43 -17.86 6.63
N ILE A 264 -1.58 -18.62 7.71
CA ILE A 264 -1.09 -19.99 7.79
C ILE A 264 -1.90 -20.77 6.76
N PRO A 265 -1.29 -21.32 5.70
CA PRO A 265 -2.03 -22.07 4.72
C PRO A 265 -2.72 -23.28 5.36
N SER A 266 -3.87 -23.69 4.82
CA SER A 266 -4.67 -24.78 5.40
C SER A 266 -3.88 -26.07 5.58
N TRP A 267 -2.87 -26.32 4.73
CA TRP A 267 -1.99 -27.48 4.80
C TRP A 267 -0.99 -27.46 5.96
N GLU A 268 -0.65 -26.30 6.54
CA GLU A 268 0.24 -26.19 7.70
C GLU A 268 -0.51 -26.50 9.01
N ASN A 269 -1.85 -26.46 9.00
CA ASN A 269 -2.72 -26.90 10.10
C ASN A 269 -3.25 -28.33 9.91
N ASP A 270 -2.87 -29.01 8.82
CA ASP A 270 -3.29 -30.39 8.59
C ASP A 270 -2.57 -31.29 9.62
N PRO A 271 -3.30 -32.05 10.47
CA PRO A 271 -2.68 -32.97 11.42
C PRO A 271 -1.82 -34.05 10.73
N ASP A 272 -2.04 -34.32 9.42
CA ASP A 272 -1.20 -35.20 8.62
C ASP A 272 0.06 -34.52 8.04
N TYR A 273 0.23 -33.20 8.15
CA TYR A 273 1.39 -32.49 7.59
C TYR A 273 2.71 -32.90 8.26
N ASN A 274 2.68 -33.14 9.56
CA ASN A 274 3.84 -33.61 10.33
C ASN A 274 4.03 -35.13 10.26
N GLN A 275 3.12 -35.87 9.61
CA GLN A 275 3.41 -37.25 9.27
C GLN A 275 4.29 -37.24 8.02
N GLU A 276 5.55 -37.66 8.17
CA GLU A 276 6.41 -37.98 7.04
C GLU A 276 5.78 -39.12 6.23
N LYS A 277 4.85 -38.78 5.34
CA LYS A 277 4.22 -39.72 4.43
C LYS A 277 5.16 -39.88 3.25
N PHE A 278 6.05 -40.86 3.36
CA PHE A 278 6.97 -41.18 2.28
C PHE A 278 6.17 -41.65 1.05
N PHE A 279 6.54 -41.16 -0.13
CA PHE A 279 5.92 -41.60 -1.39
C PHE A 279 6.15 -43.10 -1.66
N LEU A 280 7.23 -43.65 -1.08
CA LEU A 280 7.57 -45.06 -1.11
C LEU A 280 7.84 -45.53 0.31
N ASP A 281 7.49 -46.78 0.61
CA ASP A 281 7.90 -47.40 1.88
C ASP A 281 9.42 -47.37 2.03
N ARG A 282 9.92 -47.29 3.27
CA ARG A 282 11.36 -47.17 3.56
C ARG A 282 12.18 -48.36 3.02
N ASP A 283 11.53 -49.49 2.76
CA ASP A 283 12.12 -50.72 2.20
C ASP A 283 11.84 -50.90 0.70
N ALA A 284 11.22 -49.93 0.02
CA ALA A 284 10.82 -50.05 -1.39
C ALA A 284 12.00 -50.35 -2.35
N PHE A 285 13.22 -49.97 -1.94
CA PHE A 285 14.46 -50.24 -2.68
C PHE A 285 15.33 -51.36 -2.08
N LEU A 286 14.97 -51.88 -0.91
CA LEU A 286 15.69 -52.97 -0.26
C LEU A 286 15.30 -54.34 -0.81
N LYS A 287 14.08 -54.46 -1.34
CA LYS A 287 13.55 -55.71 -1.88
C LYS A 287 13.84 -55.83 -3.38
N THR A 288 14.30 -57.01 -3.78
CA THR A 288 14.40 -57.34 -5.21
C THR A 288 13.00 -57.47 -5.83
N LYS A 289 12.90 -57.35 -7.16
CA LYS A 289 11.61 -57.53 -7.87
C LYS A 289 10.96 -58.89 -7.56
N ALA A 290 11.79 -59.95 -7.48
CA ALA A 290 11.33 -61.30 -7.18
C ALA A 290 10.78 -61.46 -5.75
N GLU A 291 11.34 -60.77 -4.75
CA GLU A 291 10.82 -60.77 -3.37
C GLU A 291 9.48 -60.05 -3.26
N ARG A 292 9.31 -58.90 -3.92
CA ARG A 292 8.02 -58.18 -3.96
C ARG A 292 6.92 -59.01 -4.58
N GLU A 293 7.22 -59.76 -5.65
CA GLU A 293 6.25 -60.64 -6.31
C GLU A 293 5.84 -61.83 -5.42
N ARG A 294 6.74 -62.33 -4.57
CA ARG A 294 6.43 -63.39 -3.58
C ARG A 294 5.57 -62.87 -2.43
N GLU A 295 5.93 -61.73 -1.83
CA GLU A 295 5.14 -61.14 -0.75
C GLU A 295 3.73 -60.74 -1.22
N THR A 296 3.59 -60.17 -2.41
CA THR A 296 2.25 -59.83 -2.96
C THR A 296 1.41 -61.10 -3.21
N ARG A 297 2.04 -62.22 -3.55
CA ARG A 297 1.37 -63.53 -3.68
C ARG A 297 0.96 -64.12 -2.33
N ASP A 298 1.81 -64.00 -1.31
CA ASP A 298 1.57 -64.57 0.02
C ASP A 298 0.60 -63.71 0.86
N ASN A 299 0.60 -62.38 0.68
CA ASN A 299 -0.29 -61.44 1.38
C ASN A 299 -1.67 -61.28 0.70
N GLY A 300 -1.97 -62.09 -0.33
CA GLY A 300 -3.26 -62.31 -0.97
C GLY A 300 -4.35 -61.25 -0.79
N TRP A 301 -4.44 -60.31 -1.74
CA TRP A 301 -5.66 -59.50 -1.97
C TRP A 301 -6.78 -60.35 -2.64
N PHE A 302 -6.54 -61.63 -2.94
CA PHE A 302 -7.55 -62.55 -3.45
C PHE A 302 -7.62 -63.80 -2.56
N ARG A 303 -8.11 -63.64 -1.33
CA ARG A 303 -8.72 -64.71 -0.55
C ARG A 303 -10.19 -64.42 -0.33
#